data_AF-A0A7S3HBU5-F1
#
_entry.id   AF-A0A7S3HBU5-F1
#
_cell.length_a   1.000
_cell.length_b   1.000
_cell.length_c   1.000
_cell.angle_alpha   90.00
_cell.angle_beta   90.00
_cell.angle_gamma   90.00
#
_symmetry.space_group_name_H-M   'P 1'
#
loop_
_entity.id
_entity.type
_entity.pdbx_description
1 polymer ?
#
loop_
_entity_poly.entity_id
_entity_poly.type
_entity_poly.pdbx_seq_one_letter_code
_entity_poly.pdbx_strand_id
1 'polypeptide(L)'
;KGLCAVKLSSWYNFYVGTGECTYSDPSSWEEWASNQEELDAILYGYGFSYAHRRHVSLESPYPDVRFAEDAPFFLGLRNLYGSDKVALLRDEIGICVHIMHRANSAQVLGAYDIDDEDIDELAIAKLTAFKLYRAAASLAAQQDESVVGSAIRDVIEALRALVCAEEK
;
A
#
# COMPACT_ATOMS: atom_id res chain seq x y z
N LYS A 1 23.11 -4.97 17.46
CA LYS A 1 21.64 -4.73 17.50
C LYS A 1 21.07 -5.04 16.12
N GLY A 2 19.95 -5.78 16.03
CA GLY A 2 19.33 -6.17 14.74
C GLY A 2 18.44 -5.08 14.15
N LEU A 3 17.84 -5.32 12.98
CA LEU A 3 16.92 -4.41 12.30
C LEU A 3 15.80 -3.92 13.24
N CYS A 4 15.58 -2.61 13.28
CA CYS A 4 14.61 -1.94 14.14
C CYS A 4 13.28 -1.69 13.44
N ALA A 5 13.34 -1.27 12.18
CA ALA A 5 12.17 -0.98 11.37
C ALA A 5 12.46 -1.23 9.88
N VAL A 6 11.41 -1.54 9.13
CA VAL A 6 11.41 -1.67 7.68
C VAL A 6 10.18 -0.98 7.12
N LYS A 7 10.36 -0.32 5.98
CA LYS A 7 9.26 0.27 5.21
C LYS A 7 9.42 -0.12 3.75
N LEU A 8 8.30 -0.36 3.07
CA LEU A 8 8.34 -0.55 1.63
C LEU A 8 8.70 0.75 0.93
N SER A 9 9.67 0.68 0.03
CA SER A 9 10.02 1.79 -0.87
C SER A 9 9.24 1.73 -2.17
N SER A 10 8.69 0.58 -2.52
CA SER A 10 7.89 0.36 -3.72
C SER A 10 6.66 -0.47 -3.40
N TRP A 11 5.62 -0.35 -4.21
CA TRP A 11 4.34 -1.06 -4.00
C TRP A 11 3.54 -1.06 -5.30
N TYR A 12 2.49 -1.86 -5.34
CA TYR A 12 1.55 -1.91 -6.45
C TYR A 12 0.34 -1.01 -6.16
N ASN A 13 -0.27 -0.44 -7.19
CA ASN A 13 -1.51 0.33 -7.10
C ASN A 13 -2.54 -0.31 -8.03
N PHE A 14 -3.76 -0.48 -7.58
CA PHE A 14 -4.86 -0.99 -8.38
C PHE A 14 -5.98 0.06 -8.46
N TYR A 15 -6.27 0.56 -9.66
CA TYR A 15 -7.20 1.65 -9.90
C TYR A 15 -8.60 1.11 -10.17
N VAL A 16 -9.49 1.28 -9.21
CA VAL A 16 -10.84 0.69 -9.27
C VAL A 16 -11.66 1.20 -10.45
N GLY A 17 -11.44 2.45 -10.87
CA GLY A 17 -12.19 3.07 -11.96
C GLY A 17 -11.83 2.55 -13.34
N THR A 18 -10.59 2.07 -13.54
CA THR A 18 -10.08 1.61 -14.83
C THR A 18 -9.78 0.11 -14.85
N GLY A 19 -9.64 -0.52 -13.68
CA GLY A 19 -9.17 -1.89 -13.53
C GLY A 19 -7.66 -2.04 -13.72
N GLU A 20 -6.94 -0.94 -13.96
CA GLU A 20 -5.50 -0.96 -14.23
C GLU A 20 -4.69 -1.18 -12.94
N CYS A 21 -3.57 -1.87 -13.07
CA CYS A 21 -2.58 -1.98 -12.02
C CYS A 21 -1.28 -1.32 -12.45
N THR A 22 -0.62 -0.62 -11.54
CA THR A 22 0.68 -0.01 -11.79
C THR A 22 1.64 -0.29 -10.65
N TYR A 23 2.94 -0.21 -10.92
CA TYR A 23 3.96 -0.35 -9.91
C TYR A 23 4.62 0.99 -9.60
N SER A 24 4.64 1.36 -8.32
CA SER A 24 5.30 2.56 -7.82
C SER A 24 6.76 2.26 -7.47
N ASP A 25 7.69 2.87 -8.20
CA ASP A 25 9.13 2.72 -8.00
C ASP A 25 9.81 4.07 -7.69
N PRO A 26 10.57 4.19 -6.59
CA PRO A 26 11.35 5.40 -6.29
C PRO A 26 12.29 5.86 -7.40
N SER A 27 12.76 4.94 -8.24
CA SER A 27 13.65 5.31 -9.35
C SER A 27 12.97 6.18 -10.41
N SER A 28 11.63 6.23 -10.43
CA SER A 28 10.87 7.11 -11.33
C SER A 28 10.44 8.42 -10.66
N TRP A 29 10.91 8.70 -9.44
CA TRP A 29 10.44 9.85 -8.64
C TRP A 29 11.37 11.07 -8.66
N GLU A 30 12.42 11.05 -9.48
CA GLU A 30 13.34 12.19 -9.61
C GLU A 30 12.62 13.49 -10.01
N GLU A 31 11.50 13.39 -10.72
CA GLU A 31 10.66 14.55 -11.11
C GLU A 31 9.73 15.04 -9.98
N TRP A 32 9.58 14.26 -8.91
CA TRP A 32 8.62 14.50 -7.82
C TRP A 32 9.29 15.02 -6.54
N ALA A 33 10.61 14.90 -6.46
CA ALA A 33 11.39 15.41 -5.35
C ALA A 33 12.44 16.38 -5.87
N SER A 34 12.42 17.61 -5.38
CA SER A 34 13.36 18.67 -5.75
C SER A 34 14.74 18.43 -5.14
N ASN A 35 14.84 17.59 -4.11
CA ASN A 35 16.06 17.24 -3.40
C ASN A 35 15.93 15.91 -2.63
N GLN A 36 17.04 15.44 -2.07
CA GLN A 36 17.10 14.17 -1.32
C GLN A 36 16.25 14.17 -0.04
N GLU A 37 16.07 15.31 0.62
CA GLU A 37 15.28 15.40 1.85
C GLU A 37 13.78 15.20 1.54
N GLU A 38 13.30 15.79 0.45
CA GLU A 38 11.94 15.58 -0.05
C GLU A 38 11.72 14.13 -0.49
N LEU A 39 12.69 13.54 -1.21
CA LEU A 39 12.63 12.12 -1.58
C LEU A 39 12.59 11.21 -0.35
N ASP A 40 13.43 11.47 0.65
CA ASP A 40 13.42 10.74 1.91
C ASP A 40 12.09 10.92 2.65
N ALA A 41 11.52 12.13 2.68
CA ALA A 41 10.21 12.37 3.28
C ALA A 41 9.09 11.58 2.57
N ILE A 42 9.14 11.47 1.24
CA ILE A 42 8.22 10.63 0.48
C ILE A 42 8.43 9.15 0.82
N LEU A 43 9.67 8.65 0.71
CA LEU A 43 10.00 7.24 0.94
C LEU A 43 9.63 6.78 2.36
N TYR A 44 9.85 7.62 3.36
CA TYR A 44 9.59 7.30 4.75
C TYR A 44 8.20 7.72 5.24
N GLY A 45 7.52 8.62 4.52
CA GLY A 45 6.23 9.20 4.91
C GLY A 45 5.03 8.80 4.08
N TYR A 46 5.21 8.18 2.91
CA TYR A 46 4.08 7.72 2.12
C TYR A 46 3.38 6.60 2.89
N GLY A 47 2.21 6.90 3.44
CA GLY A 47 1.54 6.04 4.41
C GLY A 47 1.34 4.62 3.90
N PHE A 48 1.21 3.67 4.84
CA PHE A 48 1.12 2.22 4.62
C PHE A 48 2.48 1.49 4.49
N SER A 49 2.43 0.16 4.62
CA SER A 49 3.52 -0.77 4.27
C SER A 49 4.79 -0.70 5.13
N TYR A 50 4.66 -0.72 6.45
CA TYR A 50 5.80 -0.73 7.36
C TYR A 50 5.65 -1.70 8.53
N ALA A 51 6.78 -2.11 9.07
CA ALA A 51 6.86 -2.90 10.29
C ALA A 51 8.03 -2.41 11.15
N HIS A 52 7.80 -2.27 12.44
CA HIS A 52 8.85 -1.91 13.39
C HIS A 52 8.72 -2.76 14.66
N ARG A 53 9.83 -2.89 15.40
CA ARG A 53 9.80 -3.56 16.70
C ARG A 53 8.97 -2.72 17.68
N ARG A 54 8.22 -3.41 18.55
CA ARG A 54 7.38 -2.74 19.55
C ARG A 54 8.14 -1.76 20.46
N HIS A 55 9.33 -2.13 20.94
CA HIS A 55 10.06 -1.26 21.87
C HIS A 55 10.50 0.06 21.22
N VAL A 56 10.76 0.05 19.91
CA VAL A 56 11.20 1.23 19.16
C VAL A 56 10.12 2.31 19.19
N SER A 57 8.85 1.95 19.00
CA SER A 57 7.74 2.91 19.06
C SER A 57 7.33 3.32 20.48
N LEU A 58 7.80 2.61 21.51
CA LEU A 58 7.60 3.01 22.91
C LEU A 58 8.67 4.02 23.36
N GLU A 59 9.90 3.87 22.86
CA GLU A 59 11.01 4.78 23.14
C GLU A 59 10.92 6.07 22.30
N SER A 60 10.47 5.96 21.05
CA SER A 60 10.32 7.08 20.12
C SER A 60 8.94 6.99 19.47
N PRO A 61 7.88 7.51 20.13
CA PRO A 61 6.51 7.41 19.63
C PRO A 61 6.30 8.28 18.39
N TYR A 62 5.23 7.97 17.65
CA TYR A 62 4.74 8.83 16.57
C TYR A 62 4.45 10.24 17.11
N PRO A 63 4.78 11.30 16.35
CA PRO A 63 4.46 12.65 16.77
C PRO A 63 2.95 12.90 16.68
N ASP A 64 2.43 13.74 17.58
CA ASP A 64 1.05 14.20 17.54
C ASP A 64 0.89 15.28 16.47
N VAL A 65 0.67 14.84 15.23
CA VAL A 65 0.45 15.70 14.06
C VAL A 65 -0.79 15.22 13.31
N ARG A 66 -1.40 16.14 12.54
CA ARG A 66 -2.66 15.85 11.83
C ARG A 66 -2.49 14.97 10.59
N PHE A 67 -1.30 14.97 9.98
CA PHE A 67 -1.06 14.32 8.71
C PHE A 67 0.43 14.03 8.54
N ALA A 68 0.74 12.94 7.82
CA ALA A 68 2.11 12.52 7.47
C ALA A 68 3.02 12.32 8.69
N GLU A 69 2.50 11.71 9.75
CA GLU A 69 3.22 11.32 10.97
C GLU A 69 4.28 10.23 10.73
N ASP A 70 4.13 9.46 9.65
CA ASP A 70 5.03 8.35 9.30
C ASP A 70 6.45 8.82 8.99
N ALA A 71 6.61 9.90 8.21
CA ALA A 71 7.91 10.48 7.87
C ALA A 71 8.72 10.90 9.10
N PRO A 72 8.22 11.80 9.97
CA PRO A 72 8.96 12.22 11.15
C PRO A 72 9.23 11.07 12.12
N PHE A 73 8.34 10.07 12.21
CA PHE A 73 8.61 8.86 12.98
C PHE A 73 9.80 8.08 12.39
N PHE A 74 9.72 7.64 11.14
CA PHE A 74 10.76 6.81 10.52
C PHE A 74 12.12 7.53 10.36
N LEU A 75 12.11 8.81 9.98
CA LEU A 75 13.33 9.62 9.89
C LEU A 75 13.93 9.84 11.28
N GLY A 76 13.10 10.04 12.31
CA GLY A 76 13.54 10.08 13.71
C GLY A 76 14.22 8.79 14.14
N LEU A 77 13.64 7.63 13.81
CA LEU A 77 14.25 6.32 14.06
C LEU A 77 15.58 6.15 13.33
N ARG A 78 15.64 6.58 12.06
CA ARG A 78 16.86 6.50 11.24
C ARG A 78 17.98 7.35 11.83
N ASN A 79 17.65 8.54 12.33
CA ASN A 79 18.59 9.42 13.03
C ASN A 79 19.09 8.81 14.34
N LEU A 80 18.21 8.13 15.09
CA LEU A 80 18.54 7.54 16.40
C LEU A 80 19.33 6.24 16.31
N TYR A 81 18.94 5.34 15.41
CA TYR A 81 19.49 3.98 15.33
C TYR A 81 20.44 3.74 14.14
N GLY A 82 20.46 4.65 13.15
CA GLY A 82 21.26 4.52 11.94
C GLY A 82 20.49 3.92 10.75
N SER A 83 20.97 4.22 9.54
CA SER A 83 20.40 3.73 8.27
C SER A 83 20.49 2.21 8.11
N ASP A 84 21.43 1.54 8.79
CA ASP A 84 21.55 0.08 8.79
C ASP A 84 20.53 -0.62 9.69
N LYS A 85 19.73 0.14 10.46
CA LYS A 85 18.68 -0.36 11.36
C LYS A 85 17.27 0.01 10.92
N VAL A 86 17.14 0.97 10.01
CA VAL A 86 15.87 1.42 9.46
C VAL A 86 15.94 1.27 7.95
N ALA A 87 15.48 0.13 7.45
CA ALA A 87 15.67 -0.26 6.07
C ALA A 87 14.47 0.13 5.19
N LEU A 88 14.77 0.42 3.94
CA LEU A 88 13.80 0.41 2.85
C LEU A 88 13.85 -0.95 2.15
N LEU A 89 12.69 -1.50 1.84
CA LEU A 89 12.53 -2.77 1.15
C LEU A 89 11.72 -2.56 -0.12
N ARG A 90 12.20 -3.06 -1.25
CA ARG A 90 11.41 -3.09 -2.48
C ARG A 90 10.39 -4.22 -2.42
N ASP A 91 9.16 -3.95 -2.81
CA ASP A 91 8.13 -4.97 -2.95
C ASP A 91 8.21 -5.65 -4.32
N GLU A 92 9.09 -6.64 -4.44
CA GLU A 92 9.30 -7.35 -5.72
C GLU A 92 8.36 -8.56 -5.90
N ILE A 93 7.61 -8.92 -4.86
CA ILE A 93 6.74 -10.11 -4.87
C ILE A 93 5.26 -9.76 -4.71
N GLY A 94 4.91 -8.47 -4.60
CA GLY A 94 3.53 -8.02 -4.45
C GLY A 94 2.92 -8.33 -3.10
N ILE A 95 3.64 -8.03 -2.00
CA ILE A 95 3.09 -8.12 -0.64
C ILE A 95 2.06 -7.03 -0.36
N CYS A 96 2.10 -5.90 -1.07
CA CYS A 96 1.18 -4.79 -0.89
C CYS A 96 0.61 -4.28 -2.23
N VAL A 97 -0.72 -4.10 -2.25
CA VAL A 97 -1.43 -3.35 -3.29
C VAL A 97 -2.25 -2.26 -2.64
N HIS A 98 -2.05 -1.02 -3.08
CA HIS A 98 -2.90 0.12 -2.75
C HIS A 98 -4.12 0.14 -3.67
N ILE A 99 -5.30 0.13 -3.07
CA ILE A 99 -6.54 0.26 -3.81
C ILE A 99 -6.83 1.76 -4.03
N MET A 100 -6.77 2.19 -5.28
CA MET A 100 -6.88 3.59 -5.67
C MET A 100 -8.29 3.93 -6.15
N HIS A 101 -8.91 4.94 -5.54
CA HIS A 101 -10.17 5.50 -6.00
C HIS A 101 -10.03 6.97 -6.41
N ARG A 102 -10.99 7.49 -7.17
CA ARG A 102 -10.95 8.86 -7.74
C ARG A 102 -10.72 9.95 -6.68
N ALA A 103 -11.22 9.75 -5.46
CA ALA A 103 -11.09 10.69 -4.35
C ALA A 103 -9.83 10.48 -3.48
N ASN A 104 -8.84 9.67 -3.90
CA ASN A 104 -7.61 9.49 -3.13
C ASN A 104 -6.89 10.83 -2.96
N SER A 105 -6.53 11.17 -1.72
CA SER A 105 -5.83 12.41 -1.39
C SER A 105 -4.39 12.45 -1.93
N ALA A 106 -3.82 11.29 -2.23
CA ALA A 106 -2.54 11.15 -2.90
C ALA A 106 -2.72 10.26 -4.14
N GLN A 107 -2.49 10.82 -5.31
CA GLN A 107 -2.36 10.06 -6.55
C GLN A 107 -0.86 9.81 -6.77
N VAL A 108 -0.45 8.55 -6.80
CA VAL A 108 0.88 8.19 -7.30
C VAL A 108 0.71 7.85 -8.76
N LEU A 109 1.56 8.39 -9.61
CA LEU A 109 1.69 7.88 -10.97
C LEU A 109 2.62 6.67 -10.91
N GLY A 110 2.12 5.54 -11.38
CA GLY A 110 2.93 4.32 -11.49
C GLY A 110 4.13 4.57 -12.39
N ALA A 111 5.25 3.93 -12.07
CA ALA A 111 6.42 3.91 -12.92
C ALA A 111 6.14 3.15 -14.23
N TYR A 112 5.35 2.08 -14.15
CA TYR A 112 4.90 1.29 -15.28
C TYR A 112 3.62 0.51 -14.93
N ASP A 113 2.88 0.15 -15.97
CA ASP A 113 1.66 -0.67 -15.87
C ASP A 113 2.02 -2.14 -15.66
N ILE A 114 1.15 -2.86 -14.96
CA ILE A 114 1.25 -4.29 -14.71
C ILE A 114 0.12 -4.98 -15.46
N ASP A 115 0.49 -5.92 -16.33
CA ASP A 115 -0.46 -6.71 -17.10
C ASP A 115 -1.25 -7.66 -16.20
N ASP A 116 -2.47 -8.03 -16.62
CA ASP A 116 -3.39 -8.82 -15.81
C ASP A 116 -2.81 -10.18 -15.37
N GLU A 117 -1.99 -10.81 -16.22
CA GLU A 117 -1.28 -12.05 -15.91
C GLU A 117 -0.25 -11.86 -14.78
N ASP A 118 0.49 -10.75 -14.80
CA ASP A 118 1.50 -10.43 -13.78
C ASP A 118 0.84 -10.09 -12.43
N ILE A 119 -0.38 -9.51 -12.45
CA ILE A 119 -1.16 -9.28 -11.23
C ILE A 119 -1.46 -10.61 -10.53
N ASP A 120 -1.73 -11.69 -11.28
CA ASP A 120 -2.04 -13.00 -10.71
C ASP A 120 -0.83 -13.67 -10.03
N GLU A 121 0.39 -13.24 -10.35
CA GLU A 121 1.63 -13.75 -9.74
C GLU A 121 1.94 -13.09 -8.39
N LEU A 122 1.34 -11.93 -8.09
CA LEU A 122 1.57 -11.19 -6.85
C LEU A 122 1.19 -12.02 -5.60
N ALA A 123 1.95 -11.87 -4.52
CA ALA A 123 1.69 -12.56 -3.26
C ALA A 123 0.29 -12.26 -2.72
N ILE A 124 -0.16 -11.00 -2.84
CA ILE A 124 -1.51 -10.56 -2.48
C ILE A 124 -2.60 -11.25 -3.31
N ALA A 125 -2.31 -11.66 -4.56
CA ALA A 125 -3.28 -12.32 -5.43
C ALA A 125 -3.67 -13.71 -4.95
N LYS A 126 -2.87 -14.31 -4.07
CA LYS A 126 -3.19 -15.57 -3.41
C LYS A 126 -4.29 -15.41 -2.35
N LEU A 127 -4.51 -14.20 -1.85
CA LEU A 127 -5.52 -13.92 -0.83
C LEU A 127 -6.93 -13.93 -1.42
N THR A 128 -7.83 -14.67 -0.78
CA THR A 128 -9.25 -14.74 -1.18
C THR A 128 -9.88 -13.35 -1.22
N ALA A 129 -9.55 -12.48 -0.26
CA ALA A 129 -10.07 -11.11 -0.22
C ALA A 129 -9.71 -10.31 -1.48
N PHE A 130 -8.47 -10.43 -1.98
CA PHE A 130 -8.04 -9.72 -3.18
C PHE A 130 -8.69 -10.29 -4.45
N LYS A 131 -8.84 -11.61 -4.55
CA LYS A 131 -9.57 -12.25 -5.66
C LYS A 131 -11.02 -11.79 -5.74
N LEU A 132 -11.73 -11.77 -4.60
CA LEU A 132 -13.10 -11.27 -4.51
C LEU A 132 -13.18 -9.79 -4.88
N TYR A 133 -12.19 -9.00 -4.43
CA TYR A 133 -12.11 -7.60 -4.75
C TYR A 133 -11.96 -7.35 -6.26
N ARG A 134 -11.02 -8.03 -6.93
CA ARG A 134 -10.83 -7.91 -8.39
C ARG A 134 -12.09 -8.33 -9.15
N ALA A 135 -12.71 -9.45 -8.79
CA ALA A 135 -13.95 -9.88 -9.43
C ALA A 135 -15.07 -8.83 -9.31
N ALA A 136 -15.21 -8.21 -8.13
CA ALA A 136 -16.18 -7.13 -7.91
C ALA A 136 -15.87 -5.89 -8.76
N ALA A 137 -14.61 -5.49 -8.82
CA ALA A 137 -14.16 -4.35 -9.62
C ALA A 137 -14.42 -4.57 -11.12
N SER A 138 -14.12 -5.75 -11.65
CA SER A 138 -14.40 -6.10 -13.05
C SER A 138 -15.89 -6.06 -13.37
N LEU A 139 -16.74 -6.57 -12.46
CA LEU A 139 -18.20 -6.50 -12.63
C LEU A 139 -18.72 -5.05 -12.61
N ALA A 140 -18.19 -4.22 -11.70
CA ALA A 140 -18.55 -2.81 -11.61
C ALA A 140 -18.12 -2.02 -12.86
N ALA A 141 -16.96 -2.34 -13.45
CA ALA A 141 -16.48 -1.71 -14.68
C ALA A 141 -17.30 -2.10 -15.92
N GLN A 142 -17.98 -3.27 -15.90
CA GLN A 142 -18.77 -3.79 -17.01
C GLN A 142 -20.25 -3.35 -17.00
N GLN A 143 -20.74 -2.71 -15.93
CA GLN A 143 -22.17 -2.44 -15.74
C GLN A 143 -22.51 -0.95 -15.58
N ASP A 144 -23.58 -0.54 -16.29
CA ASP A 144 -24.29 0.73 -16.12
C ASP A 144 -24.81 0.88 -14.67
N GLU A 145 -24.80 2.08 -14.10
CA GLU A 145 -24.85 2.41 -12.65
C GLU A 145 -26.01 1.78 -11.83
N SER A 146 -27.02 1.20 -12.48
CA SER A 146 -28.22 0.62 -11.87
C SER A 146 -28.05 -0.75 -11.18
N VAL A 147 -26.96 -1.49 -11.43
CA VAL A 147 -26.78 -2.89 -10.97
C VAL A 147 -25.80 -3.03 -9.78
N VAL A 148 -25.02 -1.98 -9.52
CA VAL A 148 -23.92 -1.92 -8.52
C VAL A 148 -24.34 -2.34 -7.10
N GLY A 149 -25.61 -2.15 -6.74
CA GLY A 149 -26.12 -2.46 -5.41
C GLY A 149 -26.14 -3.94 -5.05
N SER A 150 -26.31 -4.89 -6.00
CA SER A 150 -26.34 -6.32 -5.66
C SER A 150 -24.94 -6.92 -5.54
N ALA A 151 -24.04 -6.62 -6.48
CA ALA A 151 -22.68 -7.16 -6.49
C ALA A 151 -21.85 -6.70 -5.26
N ILE A 152 -22.01 -5.44 -4.83
CA ILE A 152 -21.38 -4.95 -3.60
C ILE A 152 -21.94 -5.67 -2.37
N ARG A 153 -23.25 -5.97 -2.33
CA ARG A 153 -23.84 -6.75 -1.24
C ARG A 153 -23.27 -8.15 -1.19
N ASP A 154 -23.13 -8.83 -2.32
CA ASP A 154 -22.59 -10.19 -2.40
C ASP A 154 -21.13 -10.26 -1.93
N VAL A 155 -20.32 -9.24 -2.26
CA VAL A 155 -18.94 -9.13 -1.79
C VAL A 155 -18.87 -8.83 -0.30
N ILE A 156 -19.73 -7.94 0.22
CA ILE A 156 -19.82 -7.68 1.66
C ILE A 156 -20.24 -8.94 2.42
N GLU A 157 -21.19 -9.73 1.89
CA GLU A 157 -21.60 -11.00 2.51
C GLU A 157 -20.48 -12.05 2.46
N ALA A 158 -19.76 -12.18 1.34
CA ALA A 158 -18.62 -13.07 1.22
C ALA A 158 -17.49 -12.69 2.19
N LEU A 159 -17.18 -11.40 2.32
CA LEU A 159 -16.20 -10.90 3.28
C LEU A 159 -16.64 -11.16 4.74
N ARG A 160 -17.93 -10.97 5.06
CA ARG A 160 -18.47 -11.30 6.38
C ARG A 160 -18.37 -12.79 6.69
N ALA A 161 -18.67 -13.66 5.73
CA ALA A 161 -18.58 -15.09 5.89
C ALA A 161 -17.13 -15.57 6.13
N LEU A 162 -16.15 -14.94 5.47
CA LEU A 162 -14.72 -15.18 5.69
C LEU A 162 -14.27 -14.77 7.10
N VAL A 163 -14.66 -13.58 7.56
CA VAL A 163 -14.34 -13.12 8.93
C VAL A 163 -14.94 -14.07 9.97
N CYS A 164 -16.18 -14.53 9.78
CA CYS A 164 -16.81 -15.50 10.69
C CYS A 164 -16.22 -16.92 10.63
N ALA A 165 -15.49 -17.27 9.57
CA ALA A 165 -14.85 -18.58 9.42
C ALA A 165 -13.47 -18.65 10.08
N GLU A 166 -12.76 -17.53 10.21
CA GLU A 166 -11.44 -17.45 10.86
C GLU A 166 -11.54 -17.35 12.41
N GLU A 167 -12.71 -17.06 12.96
CA GLU A 167 -12.97 -17.02 14.42
C GLU A 167 -13.35 -18.39 15.04
N LYS A 168 -13.20 -19.50 14.30
CA LYS A 168 -13.47 -20.88 14.77
C LYS A 168 -12.23 -21.75 14.75
#